data_AF-A0A9D1M4E8-F1
#
_entry.id   AF-A0A9D1M4E8-F1
#
_cell.length_a   1.000
_cell.length_b   1.000
_cell.length_c   1.000
_cell.angle_alpha   90.00
_cell.angle_beta   90.00
_cell.angle_gamma   90.00
#
_symmetry.space_group_name_H-M   'P 1'
#
loop_
_entity.id
_entity.type
_entity.pdbx_description
1 polymer ?
#
loop_
_entity_poly.entity_id
_entity_poly.type
_entity_poly.pdbx_seq_one_letter_code
_entity_poly.pdbx_strand_id
1 'polypeptide(L)'
;MRHICYSSEVYHLDPRDLAVLADSPKSCKADCADKVVILIGEKDIYDAQKPVIYDTLLKGRSLVEKAVADGRDFIPVRIAFISRTAAWDFVSPLIRVLRYKYKAYSSNIYHINPFEIRRLKIERSFRTPENAYQFSNPKYKMPESERKKLYRQLADSMRRNGYDDRFPLDIMLCRNLGIQDTLNQGHHRMGVAIDCNIQRVSVMFSAAGQAPRFLHPFFKIIARFNLWFKHLFQK
;
A
#
# COMPACT_ATOMS: atom_id res chain seq x y z
N MET A 1 7.86 -24.31 -6.73
CA MET A 1 7.08 -23.74 -5.61
C MET A 1 7.02 -22.23 -5.82
N ARG A 2 5.85 -21.59 -5.83
CA ARG A 2 5.76 -20.12 -6.01
C ARG A 2 6.28 -19.45 -4.74
N HIS A 3 7.23 -18.52 -4.88
CA HIS A 3 7.86 -17.86 -3.74
C HIS A 3 6.91 -16.80 -3.15
N ILE A 4 6.33 -17.12 -1.99
CA ILE A 4 5.45 -16.20 -1.25
C ILE A 4 6.32 -15.23 -0.44
N CYS A 5 6.12 -13.95 -0.71
CA CYS A 5 6.70 -12.83 0.02
C CYS A 5 5.64 -12.19 0.92
N TYR A 6 6.10 -11.40 1.89
CA TYR A 6 5.23 -10.72 2.85
C TYR A 6 5.52 -9.22 2.89
N SER A 7 4.49 -8.43 3.16
CA SER A 7 4.59 -7.02 3.49
C SER A 7 5.48 -6.79 4.70
N SER A 8 6.17 -5.66 4.75
CA SER A 8 6.98 -5.31 5.92
C SER A 8 6.12 -4.99 7.14
N GLU A 9 4.95 -4.39 6.91
CA GLU A 9 4.02 -3.98 7.95
C GLU A 9 2.81 -4.92 8.07
N VAL A 10 2.16 -4.87 9.23
CA VAL A 10 0.81 -5.39 9.48
C VAL A 10 -0.15 -4.21 9.37
N TYR A 11 -1.21 -4.37 8.58
CA TYR A 11 -2.20 -3.32 8.33
C TYR A 11 -3.48 -3.64 9.08
N HIS A 12 -4.12 -2.67 9.74
CA HIS A 12 -5.45 -2.87 10.28
C HIS A 12 -6.49 -2.56 9.18
N LEU A 13 -7.07 -3.63 8.63
CA LEU A 13 -8.00 -3.54 7.52
C LEU A 13 -9.43 -3.84 7.97
N ASP A 14 -10.39 -3.26 7.27
CA ASP A 14 -11.81 -3.49 7.49
C ASP A 14 -12.17 -4.97 7.22
N PRO A 15 -12.63 -5.75 8.23
CA PRO A 15 -12.86 -7.18 8.08
C PRO A 15 -13.91 -7.53 7.01
N ARG A 16 -14.80 -6.59 6.65
CA ARG A 16 -15.80 -6.78 5.59
C ARG A 16 -15.15 -6.96 4.22
N ASP A 17 -14.02 -6.27 3.97
CA ASP A 17 -13.26 -6.41 2.73
C ASP A 17 -12.56 -7.78 2.63
N LEU A 18 -12.29 -8.42 3.77
CA LEU A 18 -11.68 -9.76 3.83
C LEU A 18 -12.72 -10.88 3.73
N ALA A 19 -13.91 -10.65 4.26
CA ALA A 19 -14.97 -11.67 4.31
C ALA A 19 -15.39 -12.12 2.90
N VAL A 20 -15.35 -11.21 1.92
CA VAL A 20 -15.70 -11.48 0.52
C VAL A 20 -14.64 -12.27 -0.25
N LEU A 21 -13.42 -12.42 0.29
CA LEU A 21 -12.34 -13.13 -0.38
C LEU A 21 -12.59 -14.64 -0.32
N ALA A 22 -12.29 -15.35 -1.41
CA ALA A 22 -12.23 -16.81 -1.40
C ALA A 22 -10.99 -17.30 -0.62
N ASP A 23 -11.02 -18.51 -0.09
CA ASP A 23 -9.83 -19.11 0.53
C ASP A 23 -8.76 -19.44 -0.52
N SER A 24 -7.49 -19.26 -0.15
CA SER A 24 -6.38 -19.62 -1.03
C SER A 24 -6.35 -21.14 -1.30
N PRO A 25 -5.86 -21.60 -2.46
CA PRO A 25 -5.69 -23.02 -2.73
C PRO A 25 -4.80 -23.70 -1.68
N LYS A 26 -5.10 -24.96 -1.33
CA LYS A 26 -4.35 -25.75 -0.33
C LYS A 26 -2.84 -25.86 -0.59
N SER A 27 -2.41 -25.63 -1.83
CA SER A 27 -1.00 -25.60 -2.24
C SER A 27 -0.25 -24.34 -1.78
N CYS A 28 -0.96 -23.26 -1.45
CA CYS A 28 -0.41 -22.04 -0.90
C CYS A 28 -0.51 -22.11 0.63
N LYS A 29 0.63 -22.06 1.32
CA LYS A 29 0.67 -22.05 2.79
C LYS A 29 1.37 -20.80 3.29
N ALA A 30 0.78 -20.16 4.29
CA ALA A 30 1.42 -19.08 5.02
C ALA A 30 2.54 -19.64 5.90
N ASP A 31 3.74 -19.15 5.69
CA ASP A 31 4.94 -19.34 6.52
C ASP A 31 5.17 -18.07 7.36
N CYS A 32 4.17 -17.69 8.15
CA CYS A 32 4.25 -16.57 9.08
C CYS A 32 3.39 -16.78 10.33
N ALA A 33 3.77 -16.13 11.42
CA ALA A 33 3.08 -16.20 12.71
C ALA A 33 1.77 -15.40 12.73
N ASP A 34 1.58 -14.47 11.79
CA ASP A 34 0.40 -13.61 11.73
C ASP A 34 -0.90 -14.43 11.61
N LYS A 35 -1.95 -13.96 12.29
CA LYS A 35 -3.20 -14.73 12.42
C LYS A 35 -4.11 -14.63 11.19
N VAL A 36 -4.14 -13.46 10.56
CA VAL A 36 -4.92 -13.18 9.35
C VAL A 36 -3.96 -12.75 8.25
N VAL A 37 -4.02 -13.46 7.13
CA VAL A 37 -3.10 -13.26 6.00
C VAL A 37 -3.91 -13.29 4.72
N ILE A 38 -3.79 -12.24 3.91
CA ILE A 38 -4.34 -12.22 2.56
C ILE A 38 -3.22 -12.46 1.55
N LEU A 39 -3.51 -13.19 0.48
CA LEU A 39 -2.64 -13.30 -0.68
C LEU A 39 -3.20 -12.41 -1.78
N ILE A 40 -2.51 -11.31 -2.09
CA ILE A 40 -2.92 -10.45 -3.20
C ILE A 40 -2.67 -11.16 -4.52
N GLY A 41 -3.64 -11.05 -5.41
CA GLY A 41 -3.61 -11.60 -6.75
C GLY A 41 -2.87 -10.68 -7.72
N GLU A 42 -3.35 -10.68 -8.96
CA GLU A 42 -2.76 -9.93 -10.06
C GLU A 42 -3.85 -9.31 -10.90
N LYS A 43 -3.92 -7.98 -10.84
CA LYS A 43 -4.72 -7.14 -11.71
C LYS A 43 -3.82 -6.16 -12.46
N ASP A 44 -3.94 -6.15 -13.78
CA ASP A 44 -3.39 -5.08 -14.60
C ASP A 44 -4.39 -3.92 -14.63
N ILE A 45 -3.96 -2.74 -14.21
CA ILE A 45 -4.82 -1.54 -14.17
C ILE A 45 -4.74 -0.72 -15.47
N TYR A 46 -3.83 -1.07 -16.37
CA TYR A 46 -3.65 -0.41 -17.66
C TYR A 46 -4.27 -1.23 -18.81
N ASP A 47 -4.35 -2.55 -18.65
CA ASP A 47 -4.90 -3.46 -19.65
C ASP A 47 -6.00 -4.34 -19.03
N ALA A 48 -7.26 -3.99 -19.32
CA ALA A 48 -8.43 -4.69 -18.82
C ALA A 48 -8.67 -6.06 -19.48
N GLN A 49 -7.98 -6.38 -20.58
CA GLN A 49 -8.14 -7.66 -21.28
C GLN A 49 -7.31 -8.77 -20.64
N LYS A 50 -6.34 -8.43 -19.78
CA LYS A 50 -5.53 -9.43 -19.10
C LYS A 50 -6.34 -10.17 -18.04
N PRO A 51 -6.09 -11.49 -17.87
CA PRO A 51 -6.77 -12.26 -16.85
C PRO A 51 -6.46 -11.70 -15.46
N VAL A 52 -7.51 -11.52 -14.68
CA VAL A 52 -7.40 -11.11 -13.27
C VAL A 52 -7.22 -12.36 -12.42
N ILE A 53 -6.15 -12.38 -11.63
CA ILE A 53 -6.00 -13.31 -10.52
C ILE A 53 -6.57 -12.61 -9.29
N TYR A 54 -7.60 -13.19 -8.69
CA TYR A 54 -8.27 -12.59 -7.54
C TYR A 54 -7.45 -12.76 -6.25
N ASP A 55 -7.59 -11.78 -5.36
CA ASP A 55 -7.10 -11.83 -3.99
C ASP A 55 -7.80 -12.96 -3.24
N THR A 56 -7.07 -13.60 -2.32
CA THR A 56 -7.59 -14.71 -1.52
C THR A 56 -7.20 -14.60 -0.06
N LEU A 57 -7.96 -15.23 0.83
CA LEU A 57 -7.62 -15.36 2.24
C LEU A 57 -6.74 -16.59 2.44
N LEU A 58 -5.47 -16.38 2.79
CA LEU A 58 -4.50 -17.45 3.00
C LEU A 58 -4.62 -18.07 4.39
N LYS A 59 -5.05 -17.28 5.39
CA LYS A 59 -5.20 -17.70 6.78
C LYS A 59 -6.18 -16.79 7.53
N GLY A 60 -6.94 -17.36 8.46
CA GLY A 60 -7.70 -16.59 9.46
C GLY A 60 -9.21 -16.42 9.21
N ARG A 61 -9.84 -17.28 8.38
CA ARG A 61 -11.29 -17.23 8.06
C ARG A 61 -12.18 -17.01 9.28
N SER A 62 -12.05 -17.88 10.30
CA SER A 62 -12.85 -17.80 11.52
C SER A 62 -12.65 -16.49 12.31
N LEU A 63 -11.45 -15.90 12.26
CA LEU A 63 -11.17 -14.62 12.90
C LEU A 63 -11.79 -13.45 12.15
N VAL A 64 -11.80 -13.51 10.81
CA VAL A 64 -12.45 -12.52 9.95
C VAL A 64 -13.97 -12.56 10.19
N GLU A 65 -14.59 -13.74 10.12
CA GLU A 65 -16.02 -13.91 10.35
C GLU A 65 -16.43 -13.45 11.75
N LYS A 66 -15.65 -13.83 12.77
CA LYS A 66 -15.88 -13.34 14.13
C LYS A 66 -15.74 -11.82 14.22
N ALA A 67 -14.75 -11.21 13.59
CA ALA A 67 -14.57 -9.76 13.62
C ALA A 67 -15.72 -9.01 12.95
N VAL A 68 -16.26 -9.55 11.85
CA VAL A 68 -17.48 -9.02 11.21
C VAL A 68 -18.68 -9.14 12.16
N ALA A 69 -18.87 -10.32 12.78
CA ALA A 69 -19.97 -10.54 13.73
C ALA A 69 -19.87 -9.66 14.99
N ASP A 70 -18.66 -9.44 15.49
CA ASP A 70 -18.34 -8.56 16.63
C ASP A 70 -18.48 -7.06 16.27
N GLY A 71 -18.71 -6.70 15.00
CA GLY A 71 -18.81 -5.31 14.56
C GLY A 71 -17.49 -4.53 14.65
N ARG A 72 -16.34 -5.19 14.50
CA ARG A 72 -15.03 -4.52 14.58
C ARG A 72 -14.75 -3.71 13.33
N ASP A 73 -14.30 -2.47 13.51
CA ASP A 73 -13.95 -1.60 12.37
C ASP A 73 -12.71 -2.07 11.62
N PHE A 74 -11.67 -2.52 12.33
CA PHE A 74 -10.41 -2.93 11.73
C PHE A 74 -9.77 -4.11 12.48
N ILE A 75 -9.08 -4.98 11.75
CA ILE A 75 -8.32 -6.12 12.29
C ILE A 75 -6.91 -6.18 11.72
N PRO A 76 -5.90 -6.66 12.47
CA PRO A 76 -4.53 -6.77 11.97
C PRO A 76 -4.41 -7.85 10.89
N VAL A 77 -3.88 -7.47 9.72
CA VAL A 77 -3.73 -8.29 8.52
C VAL A 77 -2.32 -8.19 7.96
N ARG A 78 -1.70 -9.34 7.70
CA ARG A 78 -0.47 -9.43 6.90
C ARG A 78 -0.82 -9.56 5.43
N ILE A 79 -0.11 -8.85 4.56
CA ILE A 79 -0.29 -8.95 3.12
C ILE A 79 0.80 -9.85 2.54
N ALA A 80 0.41 -10.91 1.85
CA ALA A 80 1.28 -11.81 1.13
C ALA A 80 1.15 -11.61 -0.37
N PHE A 81 2.21 -11.85 -1.13
CA PHE A 81 2.22 -11.75 -2.59
C PHE A 81 3.18 -12.77 -3.20
N ILE A 82 2.98 -13.10 -4.47
CA ILE A 82 3.88 -13.98 -5.22
C ILE A 82 4.94 -13.11 -5.91
N SER A 83 6.21 -13.40 -5.66
CA SER A 83 7.30 -12.68 -6.34
C SER A 83 7.23 -12.90 -7.86
N ARG A 84 7.31 -11.81 -8.63
CA ARG A 84 7.38 -11.84 -10.10
C ARG A 84 8.81 -11.77 -10.61
N THR A 85 9.76 -11.45 -9.73
CA THR A 85 11.19 -11.60 -10.01
C THR A 85 11.64 -13.02 -9.67
N ALA A 86 12.60 -13.54 -10.43
CA ALA A 86 13.21 -14.83 -10.14
C ALA A 86 13.82 -14.83 -8.72
N ALA A 87 13.95 -16.01 -8.09
CA ALA A 87 14.45 -16.12 -6.72
C ALA A 87 15.88 -15.55 -6.55
N TRP A 88 16.70 -15.62 -7.61
CA TRP A 88 18.04 -15.04 -7.67
C TRP A 88 18.08 -13.58 -8.14
N ASP A 89 16.96 -13.03 -8.62
CA ASP A 89 16.88 -11.66 -9.13
C ASP A 89 16.59 -10.67 -8.00
N PHE A 90 17.64 -10.37 -7.24
CA PHE A 90 17.62 -9.36 -6.18
C PHE A 90 17.89 -7.93 -6.70
N VAL A 91 18.22 -7.79 -8.00
CA VAL A 91 18.53 -6.49 -8.63
C VAL A 91 17.26 -5.80 -9.12
N SER A 92 16.32 -6.55 -9.70
CA SER A 92 15.05 -6.00 -10.20
C SER A 92 14.23 -5.25 -9.14
N PRO A 93 14.12 -5.71 -7.87
CA PRO A 93 13.47 -4.94 -6.82
C PRO A 93 14.17 -3.63 -6.47
N LEU A 94 15.46 -3.49 -6.75
CA LEU A 94 16.26 -2.29 -6.45
C LEU A 94 16.14 -1.24 -7.57
N ILE A 95 16.13 -1.67 -8.82
CA ILE A 95 16.04 -0.80 -10.00
C ILE A 95 14.59 -0.37 -10.26
N ARG A 96 14.33 0.95 -10.31
CA ARG A 96 12.97 1.50 -10.50
C ARG A 96 12.28 0.96 -11.75
N VAL A 97 12.96 0.96 -12.89
CA VAL A 97 12.34 0.57 -14.18
C VAL A 97 11.92 -0.90 -14.14
N LEU A 98 12.81 -1.79 -13.67
CA LEU A 98 12.53 -3.22 -13.56
C LEU A 98 11.41 -3.50 -12.55
N ARG A 99 11.47 -2.90 -11.36
CA ARG A 99 10.43 -3.03 -10.34
C ARG A 99 9.04 -2.64 -10.88
N TYR A 100 8.95 -1.62 -11.73
CA TYR A 100 7.67 -1.18 -12.30
C TYR A 100 7.22 -2.07 -13.47
N LYS A 101 8.15 -2.65 -14.23
CA LYS A 101 7.85 -3.67 -15.25
C LYS A 101 7.16 -4.90 -14.64
N TYR A 102 7.62 -5.33 -13.47
CA TYR A 102 7.07 -6.50 -12.78
C TYR A 102 5.96 -6.15 -11.77
N LYS A 103 5.47 -4.91 -11.74
CA LYS A 103 4.46 -4.48 -10.77
C LYS A 103 3.10 -5.12 -11.09
N ALA A 104 2.47 -5.72 -10.09
CA ALA A 104 1.09 -6.18 -10.10
C ALA A 104 0.30 -5.48 -8.98
N TYR A 105 -1.01 -5.34 -9.17
CA TYR A 105 -1.93 -4.78 -8.18
C TYR A 105 -2.84 -5.85 -7.62
N SER A 106 -3.29 -5.66 -6.38
CA SER A 106 -4.36 -6.44 -5.77
C SER A 106 -5.65 -6.31 -6.60
N SER A 107 -6.43 -7.38 -6.66
CA SER A 107 -7.70 -7.35 -7.39
C SER A 107 -8.77 -6.59 -6.63
N ASN A 108 -8.71 -6.62 -5.29
CA ASN A 108 -9.66 -5.99 -4.40
C ASN A 108 -9.17 -4.63 -3.89
N ILE A 109 -10.13 -3.83 -3.44
CA ILE A 109 -9.92 -2.58 -2.71
C ILE A 109 -10.17 -2.86 -1.23
N TYR A 110 -9.28 -2.34 -0.38
CA TYR A 110 -9.36 -2.50 1.06
C TYR A 110 -9.53 -1.15 1.73
N HIS A 111 -9.99 -1.14 2.98
CA HIS A 111 -10.19 0.07 3.74
C HIS A 111 -9.37 0.04 5.02
N ILE A 112 -8.75 1.18 5.29
CA ILE A 112 -7.84 1.39 6.43
C ILE A 112 -8.04 2.81 6.96
N ASN A 113 -7.68 3.00 8.23
CA ASN A 113 -7.59 4.33 8.80
C ASN A 113 -6.32 5.04 8.29
N PRO A 114 -6.41 6.24 7.67
CA PRO A 114 -5.23 6.93 7.15
C PRO A 114 -4.24 7.34 8.26
N PHE A 115 -4.70 7.61 9.47
CA PHE A 115 -3.80 7.90 10.60
C PHE A 115 -2.89 6.70 10.92
N GLU A 116 -3.31 5.47 10.60
CA GLU A 116 -2.47 4.29 10.73
C GLU A 116 -1.35 4.26 9.70
N ILE A 117 -1.63 4.54 8.42
CA ILE A 117 -0.60 4.63 7.38
C ILE A 117 0.48 5.64 7.79
N ARG A 118 0.06 6.77 8.36
CA ARG A 118 0.96 7.79 8.93
C ARG A 118 1.79 7.24 10.09
N ARG A 119 1.15 6.51 11.01
CA ARG A 119 1.81 5.85 12.17
C ARG A 119 2.83 4.80 11.74
N LEU A 120 2.55 4.05 10.67
CA LEU A 120 3.47 3.07 10.08
C LEU A 120 4.70 3.72 9.44
N LYS A 121 4.69 5.05 9.22
CA LYS A 121 5.80 5.82 8.62
C LYS A 121 6.22 5.30 7.24
N ILE A 122 5.28 4.74 6.48
CA ILE A 122 5.51 4.24 5.11
C ILE A 122 5.33 5.33 4.04
N GLU A 123 4.84 6.51 4.43
CA GLU A 123 4.76 7.67 3.55
C GLU A 123 6.16 8.19 3.20
N ARG A 124 6.47 8.28 1.90
CA ARG A 124 7.74 8.86 1.45
C ARG A 124 7.77 10.38 1.54
N SER A 125 6.60 11.00 1.38
CA SER A 125 6.43 12.43 1.55
C SER A 125 5.06 12.79 2.12
N PHE A 126 5.09 13.72 3.08
CA PHE A 126 3.88 14.35 3.61
C PHE A 126 3.47 15.51 2.71
N ARG A 127 2.20 15.53 2.31
CA ARG A 127 1.63 16.62 1.52
C ARG A 127 0.74 17.46 2.39
N THR A 128 1.17 18.69 2.63
CA THR A 128 0.47 19.70 3.44
C THR A 128 -0.05 20.80 2.52
N PRO A 129 -0.91 21.72 3.00
CA PRO A 129 -1.35 22.87 2.21
C PRO A 129 -0.20 23.71 1.61
N GLU A 130 0.95 23.77 2.29
CA GLU A 130 2.10 24.58 1.92
C GLU A 130 2.92 23.94 0.79
N ASN A 131 3.15 22.63 0.87
CA ASN A 131 4.07 21.91 -0.01
C ASN A 131 3.36 21.05 -1.09
N ALA A 132 2.02 20.96 -1.03
CA ALA A 132 1.25 20.23 -2.03
C ALA A 132 1.44 20.84 -3.43
N TYR A 133 1.41 19.97 -4.44
CA TYR A 133 1.62 20.31 -5.85
C TYR A 133 2.94 21.03 -6.15
N GLN A 134 3.92 20.96 -5.24
CA GLN A 134 5.26 21.47 -5.48
C GLN A 134 6.11 20.39 -6.18
N PHE A 135 6.55 20.72 -7.39
CA PHE A 135 7.38 19.85 -8.23
C PHE A 135 8.79 20.42 -8.33
N SER A 136 9.79 19.54 -8.20
CA SER A 136 11.20 19.93 -8.37
C SER A 136 11.56 20.23 -9.82
N ASN A 137 10.89 19.59 -10.78
CA ASN A 137 11.10 19.81 -12.20
C ASN A 137 10.44 21.15 -12.64
N PRO A 138 11.23 22.11 -13.19
CA PRO A 138 10.72 23.40 -13.64
C PRO A 138 9.54 23.34 -14.60
N LYS A 139 9.48 22.32 -15.47
CA LYS A 139 8.40 22.13 -16.45
C LYS A 139 7.01 21.98 -15.80
N TYR A 140 6.97 21.47 -14.57
CA TYR A 140 5.73 21.22 -13.84
C TYR A 140 5.53 22.20 -12.68
N LYS A 141 6.32 23.29 -12.61
CA LYS A 141 6.13 24.31 -11.58
C LYS A 141 4.78 24.98 -11.78
N MET A 142 4.06 25.11 -10.68
CA MET A 142 2.74 25.70 -10.62
C MET A 142 2.77 26.93 -9.69
N PRO A 143 2.12 28.04 -10.05
CA PRO A 143 1.96 29.19 -9.17
C PRO A 143 1.36 28.80 -7.82
N GLU A 144 1.79 29.43 -6.74
CA GLU A 144 1.33 29.12 -5.39
C GLU A 144 -0.19 29.23 -5.23
N SER A 145 -0.80 30.24 -5.85
CA SER A 145 -2.25 30.44 -5.85
C SER A 145 -3.00 29.24 -6.42
N GLU A 146 -2.52 28.68 -7.53
CA GLU A 146 -3.10 27.52 -8.18
C GLU A 146 -2.90 26.24 -7.35
N ARG A 147 -1.70 26.04 -6.77
CA ARG A 147 -1.45 24.91 -5.85
C ARG A 147 -2.39 24.92 -4.66
N LYS A 148 -2.55 26.07 -4.01
CA LYS A 148 -3.48 26.25 -2.88
C LYS A 148 -4.93 26.05 -3.31
N LYS A 149 -5.31 26.51 -4.51
CA LYS A 149 -6.65 26.29 -5.07
C LYS A 149 -6.95 24.80 -5.24
N LEU A 150 -6.04 24.03 -5.84
CA LEU A 150 -6.21 22.58 -6.02
C LEU A 150 -6.34 21.84 -4.68
N TYR A 151 -5.52 22.22 -3.69
CA TYR A 151 -5.61 21.64 -2.35
C TYR A 151 -6.97 21.90 -1.70
N ARG A 152 -7.43 23.15 -1.75
CA ARG A 152 -8.76 23.53 -1.21
C ARG A 152 -9.87 22.79 -1.93
N GLN A 153 -9.85 22.70 -3.25
CA GLN A 153 -10.85 21.96 -4.01
C GLN A 153 -10.91 20.48 -3.61
N LEU A 154 -9.77 19.84 -3.39
CA LEU A 154 -9.71 18.46 -2.91
C LEU A 154 -10.27 18.34 -1.49
N ALA A 155 -9.91 19.26 -0.59
CA ALA A 155 -10.42 19.30 0.78
C ALA A 155 -11.93 19.54 0.84
N ASP A 156 -12.44 20.49 0.06
CA ASP A 156 -13.86 20.80 -0.02
C ASP A 156 -14.66 19.65 -0.65
N SER A 157 -14.07 18.90 -1.57
CA SER A 157 -14.66 17.66 -2.07
C SER A 157 -14.74 16.60 -0.97
N MET A 158 -13.64 16.35 -0.24
CA MET A 158 -13.61 15.34 0.83
C MET A 158 -14.52 15.69 2.01
N ARG A 159 -14.63 16.96 2.39
CA ARG A 159 -15.55 17.40 3.45
C ARG A 159 -17.02 17.21 3.07
N ARG A 160 -17.36 17.41 1.79
CA ARG A 160 -18.75 17.29 1.31
C ARG A 160 -19.15 15.84 1.04
N ASN A 161 -18.26 15.07 0.42
CA ASN A 161 -18.59 13.77 -0.16
C ASN A 161 -17.89 12.59 0.54
N GLY A 162 -16.99 12.85 1.49
CA GLY A 162 -16.09 11.83 2.03
C GLY A 162 -14.96 11.45 1.07
N TYR A 163 -14.27 10.36 1.38
CA TYR A 163 -13.24 9.81 0.51
C TYR A 163 -13.86 9.07 -0.69
N ASP A 164 -13.31 9.28 -1.88
CA ASP A 164 -13.80 8.63 -3.09
C ASP A 164 -13.10 7.29 -3.32
N ASP A 165 -13.80 6.19 -3.01
CA ASP A 165 -13.25 4.85 -3.04
C ASP A 165 -12.81 4.39 -4.44
N ARG A 166 -13.32 5.02 -5.52
CA ARG A 166 -12.90 4.77 -6.91
C ARG A 166 -11.44 5.12 -7.17
N PHE A 167 -10.89 6.00 -6.33
CA PHE A 167 -9.51 6.39 -6.37
C PHE A 167 -8.84 5.92 -5.07
N PRO A 168 -8.41 4.66 -4.97
CA PRO A 168 -7.68 4.17 -3.81
C PRO A 168 -6.25 4.71 -3.76
N LEU A 169 -5.67 4.73 -2.56
CA LEU A 169 -4.24 4.94 -2.36
C LEU A 169 -3.48 3.67 -2.78
N ASP A 170 -2.28 3.82 -3.34
CA ASP A 170 -1.45 2.69 -3.76
C ASP A 170 -0.31 2.49 -2.76
N ILE A 171 -0.40 1.41 -1.98
CA ILE A 171 0.67 0.96 -1.09
C ILE A 171 1.47 -0.11 -1.81
N MET A 172 2.72 0.21 -2.15
CA MET A 172 3.61 -0.76 -2.78
C MET A 172 4.41 -1.52 -1.72
N LEU A 173 4.14 -2.82 -1.63
CA LEU A 173 4.78 -3.75 -0.73
C LEU A 173 6.25 -3.93 -1.10
N CYS A 174 7.11 -3.97 -0.09
CA CYS A 174 8.55 -4.21 -0.26
C CYS A 174 9.21 -3.27 -1.30
N ARG A 175 8.70 -2.05 -1.48
CA ARG A 175 9.20 -1.13 -2.51
C ARG A 175 10.61 -0.61 -2.22
N ASN A 176 10.86 -0.20 -0.98
CA ASN A 176 12.15 0.37 -0.59
C ASN A 176 13.12 -0.77 -0.30
N LEU A 177 14.20 -0.83 -1.09
CA LEU A 177 15.22 -1.89 -1.06
C LEU A 177 14.68 -3.33 -1.11
N GLY A 178 13.48 -3.55 -1.66
CA GLY A 178 12.89 -4.88 -1.69
C GLY A 178 12.38 -5.37 -0.33
N ILE A 179 12.27 -4.53 0.70
CA ILE A 179 12.01 -5.00 2.08
C ILE A 179 11.06 -4.16 2.90
N GLN A 180 10.81 -2.90 2.51
CA GLN A 180 9.98 -1.97 3.27
C GLN A 180 8.88 -1.43 2.38
N ASP A 181 7.66 -1.49 2.90
CA ASP A 181 6.47 -1.00 2.25
C ASP A 181 6.49 0.54 2.17
N THR A 182 5.85 1.08 1.14
CA THR A 182 5.73 2.54 1.02
C THR A 182 4.42 2.94 0.38
N LEU A 183 3.91 4.13 0.76
CA LEU A 183 2.91 4.82 -0.05
C LEU A 183 3.55 5.21 -1.39
N ASN A 184 3.07 4.58 -2.46
CA ASN A 184 3.58 4.75 -3.81
C ASN A 184 2.83 5.83 -4.58
N GLN A 185 1.50 5.88 -4.47
CA GLN A 185 0.64 6.93 -5.03
C GLN A 185 -0.45 7.36 -4.06
N GLY A 186 -0.97 8.58 -4.27
CA GLY A 186 -2.05 9.15 -3.46
C GLY A 186 -1.61 10.07 -2.33
N HIS A 187 -0.35 10.53 -2.30
CA HIS A 187 0.18 11.40 -1.25
C HIS A 187 -0.68 12.66 -0.97
N HIS A 188 -1.26 13.31 -1.99
CA HIS A 188 -2.15 14.46 -1.79
C HIS A 188 -3.49 14.06 -1.14
N ARG A 189 -4.11 12.97 -1.63
CA ARG A 189 -5.35 12.42 -1.06
C ARG A 189 -5.14 12.00 0.39
N MET A 190 -3.99 11.41 0.69
CA MET A 190 -3.58 11.03 2.04
C MET A 190 -3.48 12.23 2.98
N GLY A 191 -2.79 13.30 2.57
CA GLY A 191 -2.66 14.52 3.35
C GLY A 191 -4.01 15.18 3.63
N VAL A 192 -4.82 15.36 2.58
CA VAL A 192 -6.15 15.98 2.71
C VAL A 192 -7.10 15.12 3.54
N ALA A 193 -7.06 13.79 3.41
CA ALA A 193 -7.89 12.89 4.21
C ALA A 193 -7.60 13.04 5.71
N ILE A 194 -6.32 13.17 6.08
CA ILE A 194 -5.91 13.45 7.46
C ILE A 194 -6.40 14.83 7.92
N ASP A 195 -6.21 15.87 7.11
CA ASP A 195 -6.65 17.24 7.43
C ASP A 195 -8.18 17.34 7.59
N CYS A 196 -8.93 16.54 6.84
CA CYS A 196 -10.39 16.45 6.93
C CYS A 196 -10.87 15.44 7.99
N ASN A 197 -9.97 14.85 8.77
CA ASN A 197 -10.27 13.85 9.80
C ASN A 197 -11.06 12.62 9.29
N ILE A 198 -10.81 12.22 8.05
CA ILE A 198 -11.41 11.02 7.44
C ILE A 198 -10.84 9.78 8.13
N GLN A 199 -11.70 8.93 8.68
CA GLN A 199 -11.30 7.72 9.42
C GLN A 199 -11.18 6.46 8.56
N ARG A 200 -11.64 6.53 7.31
CA ARG A 200 -11.70 5.39 6.40
C ARG A 200 -11.34 5.84 4.99
N VAL A 201 -10.25 5.31 4.45
CA VAL A 201 -9.82 5.54 3.06
C VAL A 201 -9.65 4.23 2.35
N SER A 202 -9.89 4.21 1.04
CA SER A 202 -9.65 3.03 0.23
C SER A 202 -8.19 2.92 -0.21
N VAL A 203 -7.67 1.69 -0.21
CA VAL A 203 -6.30 1.35 -0.59
C VAL A 203 -6.28 0.13 -1.50
N MET A 204 -5.31 0.12 -2.40
CA MET A 204 -4.90 -1.04 -3.17
C MET A 204 -3.46 -1.37 -2.83
N PHE A 205 -3.13 -2.65 -2.81
CA PHE A 205 -1.76 -3.10 -2.62
C PHE A 205 -1.12 -3.38 -3.97
N SER A 206 0.17 -3.11 -4.08
CA SER A 206 0.93 -3.50 -5.26
C SER A 206 2.26 -4.12 -4.87
N ALA A 207 2.76 -5.03 -5.71
CA ALA A 207 4.01 -5.72 -5.43
C ALA A 207 4.74 -6.09 -6.73
N ALA A 208 6.04 -6.36 -6.61
CA ALA A 208 6.87 -6.82 -7.72
C ALA A 208 7.78 -7.97 -7.28
N GLY A 209 8.54 -7.76 -6.21
CA GLY A 209 9.46 -8.75 -5.65
C GLY A 209 9.94 -8.33 -4.26
N GLN A 210 10.67 -9.22 -3.59
CA GLN A 210 11.28 -8.98 -2.29
C GLN A 210 12.79 -9.24 -2.39
N ALA A 211 13.60 -8.50 -1.64
CA ALA A 211 15.02 -8.80 -1.52
C ALA A 211 15.21 -10.18 -0.83
N PRO A 212 16.32 -10.88 -1.11
CA PRO A 212 16.67 -12.12 -0.43
C PRO A 212 16.72 -11.95 1.09
N ARG A 213 16.26 -12.99 1.82
CA ARG A 213 16.17 -12.97 3.30
C ARG A 213 17.49 -12.63 3.98
N PHE A 214 18.63 -13.08 3.44
CA PHE A 214 19.95 -12.81 4.01
C PHE A 214 20.36 -11.32 3.96
N LEU A 215 19.78 -10.51 3.06
CA LEU A 215 20.03 -9.06 2.97
C LEU A 215 19.09 -8.24 3.87
N HIS A 216 18.03 -8.85 4.43
CA HIS A 216 17.01 -8.13 5.18
C HIS A 216 17.56 -7.35 6.38
N PRO A 217 18.47 -7.88 7.22
CA PRO A 217 18.95 -7.14 8.39
C PRO A 217 19.61 -5.81 8.01
N PHE A 218 20.50 -5.86 7.02
CA PHE A 218 21.23 -4.68 6.53
C PHE A 218 20.30 -3.70 5.82
N PHE A 219 19.47 -4.18 4.91
CA PHE A 219 18.55 -3.31 4.18
C PHE A 219 17.53 -2.66 5.09
N LYS A 220 17.06 -3.33 6.16
CA LYS A 220 16.06 -2.76 7.09
C LYS A 220 16.58 -1.48 7.75
N ILE A 221 17.86 -1.47 8.11
CA ILE A 221 18.51 -0.29 8.69
C ILE A 221 18.55 0.84 7.67
N ILE A 222 19.05 0.57 6.46
CA ILE A 222 19.16 1.59 5.40
C ILE A 222 17.80 2.13 4.99
N ALA A 223 16.80 1.25 4.82
CA ALA A 223 15.47 1.61 4.37
C ALA A 223 14.79 2.56 5.36
N ARG A 224 14.85 2.22 6.66
CA ARG A 224 14.33 3.06 7.75
C ARG A 224 15.07 4.40 7.83
N PHE A 225 16.39 4.39 7.71
CA PHE A 225 17.18 5.62 7.70
C PHE A 225 16.81 6.53 6.52
N ASN A 226 16.62 5.97 5.32
CA ASN A 226 16.23 6.72 4.13
C ASN A 226 14.87 7.42 4.29
N LEU A 227 13.87 6.73 4.84
CA LEU A 227 12.56 7.33 5.11
C LEU A 227 12.64 8.38 6.22
N TRP A 228 13.32 8.08 7.33
CA TRP A 228 13.52 9.03 8.42
C TRP A 228 14.22 10.31 7.93
N PHE A 229 15.29 10.15 7.15
CA PHE A 229 15.99 11.27 6.54
C PHE A 229 15.04 12.10 5.68
N LYS A 230 14.23 11.47 4.83
CA LYS A 230 13.23 12.20 4.02
C LYS A 230 12.20 12.96 4.86
N HIS A 231 11.78 12.43 6.01
CA HIS A 231 10.85 13.13 6.90
C HIS A 231 11.48 14.36 7.57
N LEU A 232 12.79 14.35 7.83
CA LEU A 232 13.49 15.53 8.40
C LEU A 232 13.49 16.74 7.46
N PHE A 233 13.68 16.50 6.17
CA PHE A 233 13.77 17.57 5.15
C PHE A 233 12.43 17.92 4.48
N GLN A 234 11.31 17.52 5.11
CA GLN A 234 9.96 17.81 4.63
C GLN A 234 9.18 18.78 5.53
N LYS A 235 9.86 19.38 6.51
CA LYS A 235 9.35 20.53 7.26
C LYS A 235 9.40 21.79 6.39
#